data_AF-A0A5B6WB84-F1
#
_entry.id   AF-A0A5B6WB84-F1
#
_cell.length_a   1.000
_cell.length_b   1.000
_cell.length_c   1.000
_cell.angle_alpha   90.00
_cell.angle_beta   90.00
_cell.angle_gamma   90.00
#
_symmetry.space_group_name_H-M   'P 1'
#
loop_
_entity.id
_entity.type
_entity.pdbx_description
1 polymer ?
#
loop_
_entity_poly.entity_id
_entity_poly.type
_entity_poly.pdbx_seq_one_letter_code
_entity_poly.pdbx_strand_id
1 'polypeptide(L)'
;MENADVFLGLQDFLERMRQPSAADFVKSIKSFIVSFSNNAPDPERDSAAVQAFFANMEAAFRAHPLWAGCSEEELDSAGEGLEKYVMTKLFTRVFASLPDDVKLDEQLSEKMALVQQFVRPENLDIKPAFQNETSWLKKIWSIKLVCGYAWDFGFPVMIAIPPFSLSPESILYLAACTERVAKN
;
A
#
# COMPACT_ATOMS: atom_id res chain seq x y z
N MET A 1 14.97 -0.83 -10.62
CA MET A 1 15.73 0.14 -9.82
C MET A 1 14.82 1.08 -9.03
N GLU A 2 13.49 1.06 -9.25
CA GLU A 2 12.52 2.00 -8.65
C GLU A 2 12.05 1.65 -7.21
N ASN A 3 12.18 0.40 -6.77
CA ASN A 3 11.71 -0.02 -5.44
C ASN A 3 12.56 0.52 -4.27
N ALA A 4 13.80 0.97 -4.54
CA ALA A 4 14.68 1.53 -3.51
C ALA A 4 14.28 2.97 -3.15
N ASP A 5 13.86 3.79 -4.13
CA ASP A 5 13.47 5.19 -3.92
C ASP A 5 12.23 5.32 -3.03
N VAL A 6 11.23 4.47 -3.23
CA VAL A 6 9.98 4.48 -2.46
C VAL A 6 10.20 4.14 -0.97
N PHE A 7 11.22 3.33 -0.65
CA PHE A 7 11.58 3.02 0.73
C PHE A 7 12.45 4.12 1.36
N LEU A 8 13.26 4.82 0.55
CA LEU A 8 14.03 5.98 0.98
C LEU A 8 13.11 7.17 1.30
N GLY A 9 12.08 7.43 0.47
CA GLY A 9 11.14 8.54 0.69
C GLY A 9 10.38 8.45 2.02
N LEU A 10 9.93 7.26 2.43
CA LEU A 10 9.30 7.09 3.74
C LEU A 10 10.28 7.30 4.90
N GLN A 11 11.52 6.82 4.79
CA GLN A 11 12.52 6.97 5.85
C GLN A 11 12.93 8.44 6.00
N ASP A 12 13.15 9.15 4.88
CA ASP A 12 13.44 10.58 4.88
C ASP A 12 12.28 11.39 5.47
N PHE A 13 11.04 11.05 5.11
CA PHE A 13 9.84 11.62 5.73
C PHE A 13 9.85 11.42 7.26
N LEU A 14 10.04 10.20 7.75
CA LEU A 14 10.04 9.91 9.18
C LEU A 14 11.18 10.62 9.93
N GLU A 15 12.35 10.76 9.29
CA GLU A 15 13.48 11.49 9.85
C GLU A 15 13.20 13.00 9.98
N ARG A 16 12.63 13.61 8.93
CA ARG A 16 12.19 15.02 8.98
C ARG A 16 11.09 15.24 10.02
N MET A 17 10.16 14.31 10.16
CA MET A 17 9.09 14.36 11.17
C MET A 17 9.60 14.13 12.61
N ARG A 18 10.83 13.65 12.79
CA ARG A 18 11.49 13.54 14.11
C ARG A 18 12.08 14.87 14.59
N GLN A 19 12.26 15.84 13.69
CA GLN A 19 12.80 17.15 14.05
C GLN A 19 11.78 17.92 14.91
N PRO A 20 12.24 18.67 15.93
CA PRO A 20 11.34 19.42 16.82
C PRO A 20 10.54 20.51 16.08
N SER A 21 11.08 21.02 14.98
CA SER A 21 10.44 21.96 14.08
C SER A 21 9.23 21.40 13.32
N ALA A 22 9.10 20.07 13.22
CA ALA A 22 7.97 19.38 12.58
C ALA A 22 6.92 18.87 13.60
N ALA A 23 7.07 19.22 14.88
CA ALA A 23 6.21 18.71 15.96
C ALA A 23 4.72 19.02 15.75
N ASP A 24 4.39 20.17 15.16
CA ASP A 24 3.01 20.55 14.85
C ASP A 24 2.38 19.63 13.80
N PHE A 25 3.16 19.19 12.80
CA PHE A 25 2.69 18.20 11.82
C PHE A 25 2.46 16.83 12.46
N VAL A 26 3.39 16.37 13.30
CA VAL A 26 3.21 15.09 14.04
C VAL A 26 1.95 15.13 14.88
N LYS A 27 1.69 16.24 15.57
CA LYS A 27 0.48 16.43 16.38
C LYS A 27 -0.78 16.44 15.52
N SER A 28 -0.76 17.16 14.40
CA SER A 28 -1.87 17.20 13.43
C SER A 28 -2.21 15.80 12.91
N ILE A 29 -1.21 15.03 12.46
CA ILE A 29 -1.39 13.66 11.96
C ILE A 29 -1.95 12.74 13.04
N LYS A 30 -1.38 12.76 14.26
CA LYS A 30 -1.89 11.94 15.36
C LYS A 30 -3.33 12.30 15.72
N SER A 31 -3.64 13.59 15.77
CA SER A 31 -4.99 14.08 16.05
C SER A 31 -5.97 13.64 14.98
N PHE A 32 -5.58 13.68 13.71
CA PHE A 32 -6.39 13.20 12.60
C PHE A 32 -6.68 11.71 12.73
N ILE A 33 -5.66 10.86 12.96
CA ILE A 33 -5.83 9.40 13.11
C ILE A 33 -6.79 9.07 14.27
N VAL A 34 -6.64 9.75 15.41
CA VAL A 34 -7.52 9.53 16.58
C VAL A 34 -8.94 10.01 16.26
N SER A 35 -9.10 11.20 15.69
CA SER A 35 -10.42 11.74 15.33
C SER A 35 -11.13 10.87 14.31
N PHE A 36 -10.41 10.36 13.31
CA PHE A 36 -10.92 9.47 12.29
C PHE A 36 -11.44 8.17 12.90
N SER A 37 -10.65 7.58 13.82
CA SER A 37 -11.04 6.35 14.52
C SER A 37 -12.27 6.49 15.42
N ASN A 38 -12.61 7.70 15.85
CA ASN A 38 -13.79 7.97 16.69
C ASN A 38 -15.09 8.14 15.91
N ASN A 39 -15.02 8.40 14.60
CA ASN A 39 -16.22 8.55 13.76
C ASN A 39 -16.83 7.17 13.45
N ALA A 40 -18.10 7.13 13.04
CA ALA A 40 -18.68 5.93 12.44
C ALA A 40 -18.01 5.64 11.08
N PRO A 41 -17.73 4.36 10.72
CA PRO A 41 -17.18 4.02 9.41
C PRO A 41 -18.17 4.37 8.30
N ASP A 42 -17.72 5.15 7.32
CA ASP A 42 -18.50 5.60 6.16
C ASP A 42 -17.52 5.78 5.00
N PRO A 43 -17.46 4.86 4.01
CA PRO A 43 -16.41 4.86 3.00
C PRO A 43 -16.30 6.16 2.19
N GLU A 44 -17.44 6.75 1.81
CA GLU A 44 -17.51 7.98 1.03
C GLU A 44 -17.01 9.18 1.85
N ARG A 45 -17.48 9.29 3.10
CA ARG A 45 -17.07 10.38 4.00
C ARG A 45 -15.62 10.23 4.44
N ASP A 46 -15.21 9.02 4.76
CA ASP A 46 -13.86 8.68 5.19
C ASP A 46 -12.85 8.97 4.07
N SER A 47 -13.17 8.58 2.84
CA SER A 47 -12.36 8.91 1.65
C SER A 47 -12.23 10.42 1.47
N ALA A 48 -13.35 11.17 1.48
CA ALA A 48 -13.32 12.62 1.35
C ALA A 48 -12.51 13.31 2.46
N ALA A 49 -12.61 12.81 3.70
CA ALA A 49 -11.86 13.35 4.83
C ALA A 49 -10.35 13.10 4.71
N VAL A 50 -9.93 11.91 4.26
CA VAL A 50 -8.51 11.57 4.03
C VAL A 50 -7.94 12.41 2.89
N GLN A 51 -8.65 12.54 1.78
CA GLN A 51 -8.20 13.36 0.64
C GLN A 51 -8.06 14.84 1.01
N ALA A 52 -9.03 15.39 1.75
CA ALA A 52 -8.96 16.76 2.26
C ALA A 52 -7.77 16.94 3.23
N PHE A 53 -7.51 15.95 4.09
CA PHE A 53 -6.37 15.98 5.00
C PHE A 53 -5.04 16.00 4.24
N PHE A 54 -4.86 15.16 3.22
CA PHE A 54 -3.63 15.15 2.41
C PHE A 54 -3.43 16.46 1.65
N ALA A 55 -4.46 16.98 0.97
CA ALA A 55 -4.35 18.26 0.26
C ALA A 55 -3.96 19.42 1.20
N ASN A 56 -4.52 19.46 2.42
CA ASN A 56 -4.17 20.46 3.42
C ASN A 56 -2.72 20.31 3.91
N MET A 57 -2.27 19.08 4.14
CA MET A 57 -0.90 18.81 4.61
C MET A 57 0.14 19.08 3.52
N GLU A 58 -0.16 18.76 2.27
CA GLU A 58 0.71 19.04 1.13
C GLU A 58 0.88 20.56 0.91
N ALA A 59 -0.22 21.32 0.99
CA ALA A 59 -0.16 22.78 1.00
C ALA A 59 0.65 23.32 2.18
N ALA A 60 0.52 22.71 3.36
CA ALA A 60 1.26 23.09 4.54
C ALA A 60 2.76 22.75 4.44
N PHE A 61 3.15 21.62 3.82
CA PHE A 61 4.54 21.30 3.53
C PHE A 61 5.16 22.36 2.61
N ARG A 62 4.50 22.73 1.51
CA ARG A 62 4.99 23.76 0.59
C ARG A 62 5.19 25.14 1.26
N ALA A 63 4.35 25.47 2.24
CA ALA A 63 4.43 26.74 2.95
C ALA A 63 5.43 26.73 4.14
N HIS A 64 5.93 25.56 4.55
CA HIS A 64 6.69 25.43 5.79
C HIS A 64 8.19 25.70 5.59
N PRO A 65 8.85 26.44 6.50
CA PRO A 65 10.28 26.74 6.40
C PRO A 65 11.22 25.52 6.31
N LEU A 66 10.80 24.36 6.82
CA LEU A 66 11.59 23.13 6.74
C LEU A 66 11.67 22.53 5.33
N TRP A 67 10.71 22.84 4.48
CA TRP A 67 10.69 22.44 3.07
C TRP A 67 10.96 23.62 2.15
N ALA A 68 11.35 24.78 2.70
CA ALA A 68 11.77 25.93 1.93
C ALA A 68 13.08 25.60 1.19
N GLY A 69 12.99 25.48 -0.14
CA GLY A 69 14.13 25.15 -1.00
C GLY A 69 14.25 23.66 -1.36
N CYS A 70 13.31 22.81 -0.93
CA CYS A 70 13.18 21.46 -1.47
C CYS A 70 12.70 21.48 -2.92
N SER A 71 13.08 20.47 -3.71
CA SER A 71 12.54 20.29 -5.06
C SER A 71 11.10 19.79 -5.01
N GLU A 72 10.36 19.91 -6.12
CA GLU A 72 9.00 19.35 -6.19
C GLU A 72 9.03 17.82 -6.01
N GLU A 73 10.07 17.13 -6.49
CA GLU A 73 10.22 15.68 -6.30
C GLU A 73 10.39 15.29 -4.82
N GLU A 74 11.09 16.10 -4.01
CA GLU A 74 11.22 15.88 -2.57
C GLU A 74 9.90 16.17 -1.83
N LEU A 75 9.14 17.16 -2.30
CA LEU A 75 7.82 17.48 -1.76
C LEU A 75 6.81 16.36 -2.07
N ASP A 76 6.80 15.85 -3.30
CA ASP A 76 5.99 14.72 -3.73
C ASP A 76 6.36 13.47 -2.93
N SER A 77 7.66 13.19 -2.76
CA SER A 77 8.16 12.07 -1.94
C SER A 77 7.72 12.18 -0.47
N ALA A 78 7.70 13.39 0.10
CA ALA A 78 7.19 13.63 1.44
C ALA A 78 5.66 13.43 1.54
N GLY A 79 4.92 13.81 0.49
CA GLY A 79 3.49 13.53 0.33
C GLY A 79 3.20 12.03 0.31
N GLU A 80 3.93 11.27 -0.51
CA GLU A 80 3.84 9.81 -0.56
C GLU A 80 4.18 9.16 0.81
N GLY A 81 5.20 9.67 1.49
CA GLY A 81 5.59 9.24 2.84
C GLY A 81 4.47 9.46 3.86
N LEU A 82 3.80 10.62 3.81
CA LEU A 82 2.64 10.94 4.64
C LEU A 82 1.46 10.00 4.34
N GLU A 83 1.12 9.84 3.07
CA GLU A 83 0.03 8.96 2.63
C GLU A 83 0.27 7.54 3.13
N LYS A 84 1.47 7.00 2.89
CA LYS A 84 1.86 5.67 3.34
C LYS A 84 1.76 5.52 4.85
N TYR A 85 2.22 6.50 5.62
CA TYR A 85 2.13 6.46 7.07
C TYR A 85 0.68 6.45 7.56
N VAL A 86 -0.15 7.36 7.06
CA VAL A 86 -1.56 7.48 7.47
C VAL A 86 -2.36 6.27 7.04
N MET A 87 -2.26 5.86 5.77
CA MET A 87 -3.00 4.72 5.24
C MET A 87 -2.62 3.41 5.93
N THR A 88 -1.35 3.23 6.33
CA THR A 88 -0.94 2.07 7.14
C THR A 88 -1.60 2.06 8.52
N LYS A 89 -1.86 3.22 9.13
CA LYS A 89 -2.54 3.31 10.43
C LYS A 89 -4.06 3.17 10.32
N LEU A 90 -4.64 3.60 9.21
CA LEU A 90 -6.08 3.52 8.95
C LEU A 90 -6.50 2.21 8.28
N PHE A 91 -5.55 1.41 7.79
CA PHE A 91 -5.79 0.23 6.96
C PHE A 91 -6.88 -0.70 7.51
N THR A 92 -6.78 -1.11 8.77
CA THR A 92 -7.72 -2.04 9.42
C THR A 92 -9.15 -1.51 9.51
N ARG A 93 -9.34 -0.19 9.38
CA ARG A 93 -10.63 0.49 9.45
C ARG A 93 -11.21 0.79 8.08
N VAL A 94 -10.38 1.05 7.07
CA VAL A 94 -10.85 1.50 5.74
C VAL A 94 -10.85 0.40 4.69
N PHE A 95 -10.08 -0.67 4.89
CA PHE A 95 -9.98 -1.78 3.95
C PHE A 95 -10.95 -2.91 4.31
N ALA A 96 -11.82 -3.29 3.37
CA ALA A 96 -12.84 -4.34 3.53
C ALA A 96 -13.64 -4.20 4.85
N SER A 97 -13.98 -2.96 5.22
CA SER A 97 -14.56 -2.63 6.51
C SER A 97 -16.03 -2.95 6.61
N LEU A 98 -16.70 -3.10 5.46
CA LEU A 98 -18.09 -3.51 5.36
C LEU A 98 -18.20 -5.01 5.04
N PRO A 99 -19.14 -5.73 5.67
CA PRO A 99 -19.34 -7.16 5.41
C PRO A 99 -19.74 -7.45 3.95
N ASP A 100 -20.38 -6.49 3.28
CA ASP A 100 -20.74 -6.61 1.86
C ASP A 100 -19.49 -6.60 0.96
N ASP A 101 -18.45 -5.84 1.30
CA ASP A 101 -17.18 -5.82 0.54
C ASP A 101 -16.49 -7.18 0.61
N VAL A 102 -16.39 -7.76 1.82
CA VAL A 102 -15.81 -9.10 2.03
C VAL A 102 -16.57 -10.15 1.22
N LYS A 103 -17.90 -10.09 1.24
CA LYS A 103 -18.75 -11.01 0.48
C LYS A 103 -18.56 -10.86 -1.03
N LEU A 104 -18.41 -9.64 -1.53
CA LEU A 104 -18.14 -9.39 -2.94
C LEU A 104 -16.77 -9.94 -3.35
N ASP A 105 -15.75 -9.76 -2.50
CA ASP A 105 -14.41 -10.31 -2.72
C ASP A 105 -14.40 -11.85 -2.75
N GLU A 106 -15.11 -12.49 -1.83
CA GLU A 106 -15.30 -13.95 -1.81
C GLU A 106 -15.98 -14.43 -3.09
N GLN A 107 -17.10 -13.81 -3.47
CA GLN A 107 -17.82 -14.17 -4.69
C GLN A 107 -16.98 -13.96 -5.96
N LEU A 108 -16.18 -12.90 -6.01
CA LEU A 108 -15.28 -12.64 -7.11
C LEU A 108 -14.16 -13.69 -7.17
N SER A 109 -13.56 -14.02 -6.03
CA SER A 109 -12.53 -15.05 -5.89
C SER A 109 -13.03 -16.41 -6.37
N GLU A 110 -14.22 -16.83 -5.93
CA GLU A 110 -14.85 -18.08 -6.36
C GLU A 110 -15.10 -18.11 -7.87
N LYS A 111 -15.68 -17.04 -8.41
CA LYS A 111 -15.93 -16.93 -9.86
C LYS A 111 -14.63 -16.99 -10.65
N MET A 112 -13.61 -16.25 -10.24
CA MET A 112 -12.29 -16.28 -10.88
C MET A 112 -11.66 -17.67 -10.81
N ALA A 113 -11.77 -18.36 -9.66
CA ALA A 113 -11.21 -19.68 -9.46
C ALA A 113 -11.81 -20.75 -10.39
N LEU A 114 -13.09 -20.58 -10.76
CA LEU A 114 -13.77 -21.44 -11.73
C LEU A 114 -13.41 -21.05 -13.17
N VAL A 115 -13.52 -19.77 -13.51
CA VAL A 115 -13.31 -19.27 -14.88
C VAL A 115 -11.87 -19.47 -15.34
N GLN A 116 -10.88 -19.31 -14.46
CA GLN A 116 -9.46 -19.48 -14.79
C GLN A 116 -9.10 -20.88 -15.28
N GLN A 117 -9.92 -21.90 -15.00
CA GLN A 117 -9.65 -23.29 -15.37
C GLN A 117 -9.89 -23.55 -16.87
N PHE A 118 -10.75 -22.76 -17.51
CA PHE A 118 -11.19 -23.02 -18.89
C PHE A 118 -11.11 -21.81 -19.82
N VAL A 119 -10.93 -20.60 -19.30
CA VAL A 119 -10.79 -19.40 -20.12
C VAL A 119 -9.56 -19.50 -21.03
N ARG A 120 -9.74 -19.15 -22.30
CA ARG A 120 -8.67 -19.08 -23.29
C ARG A 120 -8.55 -17.65 -23.82
N PRO A 121 -7.38 -17.26 -24.35
CA PRO A 121 -7.18 -15.92 -24.92
C PRO A 121 -8.22 -15.56 -25.99
N GLU A 122 -8.68 -16.56 -26.76
CA GLU A 122 -9.69 -16.36 -27.81
C GLU A 122 -11.07 -16.02 -27.25
N ASN A 123 -11.39 -16.40 -26.00
CA ASN A 123 -12.65 -16.04 -25.35
C ASN A 123 -12.71 -14.54 -24.98
N LEU A 124 -11.57 -13.86 -25.00
CA LEU A 124 -11.42 -12.44 -24.67
C LEU A 124 -10.93 -11.62 -25.87
N ASP A 125 -11.11 -12.14 -27.10
CA ASP A 125 -10.71 -11.49 -28.35
C ASP A 125 -9.21 -11.19 -28.48
N ILE A 126 -8.35 -11.94 -27.77
CA ILE A 126 -6.90 -11.77 -27.85
C ILE A 126 -6.36 -12.47 -29.10
N LYS A 127 -5.99 -11.67 -30.10
CA LYS A 127 -5.43 -12.18 -31.37
C LYS A 127 -4.10 -12.92 -31.15
N PRO A 128 -3.78 -13.96 -31.96
CA PRO A 128 -2.54 -14.71 -31.86
C PRO A 128 -1.26 -13.86 -31.88
N ALA A 129 -1.26 -12.76 -32.64
CA ALA A 129 -0.15 -11.82 -32.73
C ALA A 129 0.19 -11.11 -31.40
N PHE A 130 -0.74 -11.09 -30.45
CA PHE A 130 -0.57 -10.49 -29.12
C PHE A 130 -0.46 -11.53 -28.00
N GLN A 131 -0.51 -12.83 -28.31
CA GLN A 131 -0.40 -13.86 -27.29
C GLN A 131 1.03 -13.96 -26.76
N ASN A 132 1.16 -14.24 -25.46
CA ASN A 132 2.43 -14.41 -24.79
C ASN A 132 2.59 -15.86 -24.33
N GLU A 133 3.73 -16.49 -24.62
CA GLU A 133 4.00 -17.89 -24.27
C GLU A 133 3.94 -18.17 -22.76
N THR A 134 4.28 -17.17 -21.95
CA THR A 134 4.23 -17.26 -20.48
C THR A 134 2.91 -16.78 -19.90
N SER A 135 1.86 -16.57 -20.71
CA SER A 135 0.56 -16.04 -20.27
C SER A 135 0.68 -14.80 -19.36
N TRP A 136 1.67 -13.94 -19.64
CA TRP A 136 1.97 -12.75 -18.84
C TRP A 136 2.22 -13.03 -17.35
N LEU A 137 2.78 -14.19 -17.00
CA LEU A 137 3.03 -14.61 -15.62
C LEU A 137 3.66 -13.50 -14.75
N LYS A 138 4.64 -12.75 -15.27
CA LYS A 138 5.24 -11.61 -14.55
C LYS A 138 4.22 -10.57 -14.09
N LYS A 139 3.20 -10.27 -14.90
CA LYS A 139 2.10 -9.37 -14.52
C LYS A 139 1.17 -10.01 -13.50
N ILE A 140 0.88 -11.30 -13.63
CA ILE A 140 0.10 -12.06 -12.63
C ILE A 140 0.77 -12.02 -11.26
N TRP A 141 2.09 -12.25 -11.20
CA TRP A 141 2.86 -12.15 -9.96
C TRP A 141 2.84 -10.74 -9.37
N SER A 142 2.99 -9.71 -10.21
CA SER A 142 2.90 -8.32 -9.77
C SER A 142 1.53 -8.00 -9.15
N ILE A 143 0.43 -8.48 -9.74
CA ILE A 143 -0.93 -8.27 -9.22
C ILE A 143 -1.12 -9.00 -7.88
N LYS A 144 -0.66 -10.26 -7.77
CA LYS A 144 -0.72 -11.01 -6.52
C LYS A 144 0.09 -10.36 -5.39
N LEU A 145 1.22 -9.74 -5.74
CA LEU A 145 2.06 -9.00 -4.79
C LEU A 145 1.33 -7.77 -4.22
N VAL A 146 0.58 -7.04 -5.05
CA VAL A 146 -0.23 -5.88 -4.60
C VAL A 146 -1.24 -6.29 -3.53
N CYS A 147 -1.93 -7.43 -3.71
CA CYS A 147 -2.79 -7.96 -2.67
C CYS A 147 -1.96 -8.37 -1.45
N GLY A 148 -0.88 -9.15 -1.60
CA GLY A 148 -0.04 -9.61 -0.48
C GLY A 148 0.43 -8.49 0.46
N TYR A 149 0.81 -7.33 -0.07
CA TYR A 149 1.16 -6.16 0.76
C TYR A 149 0.00 -5.58 1.58
N ALA A 150 -1.26 -5.79 1.17
CA ALA A 150 -2.44 -5.45 1.97
C ALA A 150 -2.72 -6.52 3.05
N TRP A 151 -2.43 -7.80 2.79
CA TRP A 151 -2.66 -8.90 3.76
C TRP A 151 -1.60 -8.95 4.88
N ASP A 152 -0.37 -8.48 4.65
CA ASP A 152 0.73 -8.56 5.65
C ASP A 152 0.63 -7.53 6.80
N PHE A 153 -0.31 -6.59 6.79
CA PHE A 153 -0.50 -5.61 7.88
C PHE A 153 -1.44 -6.08 9.02
N GLY A 154 -1.90 -7.33 8.99
CA GLY A 154 -2.74 -7.89 10.06
C GLY A 154 -2.80 -9.42 10.05
N PHE A 155 -1.86 -10.04 10.78
CA PHE A 155 -1.75 -11.47 11.13
C PHE A 155 -1.24 -12.47 10.06
N PRO A 156 -0.55 -13.56 10.49
CA PRO A 156 0.29 -14.37 9.64
C PRO A 156 -0.54 -15.45 8.95
N VAL A 157 -1.00 -15.19 7.73
CA VAL A 157 -1.28 -16.30 6.80
C VAL A 157 0.03 -16.58 6.10
N MET A 158 0.76 -17.55 6.64
CA MET A 158 1.91 -18.17 5.99
C MET A 158 1.40 -18.85 4.72
N ILE A 159 1.23 -18.08 3.65
CA ILE A 159 1.06 -18.65 2.31
C ILE A 159 2.39 -19.36 2.05
N ALA A 160 2.35 -20.68 2.12
CA ALA A 160 3.47 -21.54 1.81
C ALA A 160 3.91 -21.25 0.38
N ILE A 161 4.94 -20.42 0.23
CA ILE A 161 5.65 -20.22 -1.02
C ILE A 161 6.42 -21.52 -1.29
N PRO A 162 6.10 -22.32 -2.33
CA PRO A 162 6.96 -23.43 -2.69
C PRO A 162 8.35 -22.87 -3.09
N PRO A 163 9.45 -23.44 -2.59
CA PRO A 163 10.80 -22.84 -2.64
C PRO A 163 11.48 -23.02 -4.01
N PHE A 164 10.74 -22.85 -5.11
CA PHE A 164 11.25 -23.14 -6.45
C PHE A 164 11.18 -21.92 -7.35
N SER A 165 11.86 -20.82 -6.97
CA SER A 165 12.42 -19.79 -7.87
C SER A 165 12.76 -18.45 -7.19
N LEU A 166 13.00 -18.42 -5.88
CA LEU A 166 13.48 -17.19 -5.23
C LEU A 166 15.00 -17.13 -5.32
N SER A 167 15.53 -16.02 -5.84
CA SER A 167 16.98 -15.75 -5.74
C SER A 167 17.39 -15.70 -4.26
N PRO A 168 18.65 -16.04 -3.92
CA PRO A 168 19.12 -16.02 -2.53
C PRO A 168 18.87 -14.70 -1.80
N GLU A 169 18.88 -13.57 -2.53
CA GLU A 169 18.58 -12.24 -1.99
C GLU A 169 17.11 -12.06 -1.63
N SER A 170 16.19 -12.67 -2.38
CA SER A 170 14.74 -12.61 -2.11
C SER A 170 14.37 -13.44 -0.88
N ILE A 171 15.10 -14.52 -0.62
CA ILE A 171 14.96 -15.36 0.58
C ILE A 171 15.45 -14.59 1.82
N LEU A 172 16.57 -13.87 1.70
CA LEU A 172 17.08 -13.00 2.76
C LEU A 172 16.11 -11.85 3.08
N TYR A 173 15.42 -11.30 2.08
CA TYR A 173 14.44 -10.23 2.29
C TYR A 173 13.20 -10.70 3.06
N LEU A 174 12.67 -11.88 2.73
CA LEU A 174 11.55 -12.51 3.45
C LEU A 174 11.96 -12.94 4.88
N ALA A 175 13.18 -13.43 5.06
CA ALA A 175 13.74 -13.78 6.37
C ALA A 175 13.96 -12.54 7.26
N ALA A 176 14.45 -11.43 6.69
CA ALA A 176 14.64 -10.18 7.41
C ALA A 176 13.30 -9.52 7.81
N CYS A 177 12.27 -9.65 6.98
CA CYS A 177 10.92 -9.19 7.31
C CYS A 177 10.28 -10.00 8.45
N THR A 178 10.50 -11.32 8.50
CA THR A 178 9.99 -12.18 9.58
C THR A 178 10.72 -11.97 10.91
N GLU A 179 12.05 -11.75 10.90
CA GLU A 179 12.81 -11.49 12.13
C GLU A 179 12.50 -10.14 12.80
N ARG A 180 12.03 -9.15 12.03
CA ARG A 180 11.69 -7.82 12.56
C ARG A 180 10.30 -7.76 13.21
N VAL A 181 9.41 -8.66 12.80
CA VAL A 181 8.07 -8.84 13.41
C VAL A 181 8.16 -9.70 14.68
N ALA A 182 9.10 -10.63 14.78
CA ALA A 182 9.26 -11.47 15.98
C ALA A 182 9.90 -10.76 17.20
N LYS A 183 10.36 -9.51 17.04
CA LYS A 183 11.09 -8.77 18.09
C LYS A 183 10.36 -7.53 18.62
N ASN A 184 9.10 -7.30 18.27
CA ASN A 184 8.26 -6.23 18.82
C ASN A 184 6.90 -6.78 19.29
#